data_AF-A0A8S3S4W5-F1
#
_entry.id   AF-A0A8S3S4W5-F1
#
_cell.length_a   1.000
_cell.length_b   1.000
_cell.length_c   1.000
_cell.angle_alpha   90.00
_cell.angle_beta   90.00
_cell.angle_gamma   90.00
#
_symmetry.space_group_name_H-M   'P 1'
#
loop_
_entity.id
_entity.type
_entity.pdbx_description
1 polymer ?
#
loop_
_entity_poly.entity_id
_entity_poly.type
_entity_poly.pdbx_seq_one_letter_code
_entity_poly.pdbx_strand_id
1 'polypeptide(L)'
;MQTPHRSLNNTAPKDVNEKNKYDLWAYMYIKTPPKEKRIREKKETLKVQRKRGKQFHFKINDMVRLSHLKKPFQRAYQQQWTSEIFKIYRRFLIHGKIFYKVQDFLDKEVVGNFNYTELQRVKKEADALWFVEKVLKWRRRNGQREGYVKFQDWDKRFCQWIPERDIVDF
;
A
#
# COMPACT_ATOMS: atom_id res chain seq x y z
N MET A 1 -50.56 0.68 35.04
CA MET A 1 -49.67 0.47 33.87
C MET A 1 -48.44 -0.26 34.36
N GLN A 2 -48.00 -1.32 33.67
CA GLN A 2 -46.76 -2.03 34.05
C GLN A 2 -45.57 -1.40 33.32
N THR A 3 -44.44 -1.27 34.01
CA THR A 3 -43.23 -0.66 33.48
C THR A 3 -42.46 -1.69 32.64
N PRO A 4 -42.00 -1.34 31.43
CA PRO A 4 -41.10 -2.19 30.66
C PRO A 4 -39.79 -2.41 31.42
N HIS A 5 -39.25 -3.62 31.37
CA HIS A 5 -38.01 -3.97 32.08
C HIS A 5 -36.88 -4.34 31.12
N ARG A 6 -35.65 -3.93 31.45
CA ARG A 6 -34.45 -4.11 30.61
C ARG A 6 -34.09 -5.59 30.38
N SER A 7 -34.35 -6.45 31.37
CA SER A 7 -34.13 -7.90 31.23
C SER A 7 -35.06 -8.56 30.20
N LEU A 8 -36.22 -7.95 29.91
CA LEU A 8 -37.19 -8.39 28.91
C LEU A 8 -37.06 -7.60 27.61
N ASN A 9 -35.84 -7.14 27.27
CA ASN A 9 -35.59 -6.37 26.05
C ASN A 9 -36.55 -5.16 25.92
N ASN A 10 -36.81 -4.46 27.04
CA ASN A 10 -37.74 -3.32 27.16
C ASN A 10 -39.22 -3.66 26.89
N THR A 11 -39.62 -4.90 27.09
CA THR A 11 -41.03 -5.35 27.03
C THR A 11 -41.62 -5.37 28.44
N ALA A 12 -42.89 -4.97 28.60
CA ALA A 12 -43.58 -5.13 29.88
C ALA A 12 -44.09 -6.58 30.04
N PRO A 13 -44.15 -7.13 31.27
CA PRO A 13 -44.59 -8.51 31.49
C PRO A 13 -45.98 -8.82 30.91
N LYS A 14 -46.90 -7.85 30.94
CA LYS A 14 -48.25 -7.96 30.34
C LYS A 14 -48.23 -8.15 28.81
N ASP A 15 -47.21 -7.64 28.13
CA ASP A 15 -47.12 -7.68 26.66
C ASP A 15 -46.45 -8.97 26.15
N VAL A 16 -46.10 -9.89 27.05
CA VAL A 16 -45.55 -11.22 26.71
C VAL A 16 -46.68 -12.16 26.32
N ASN A 17 -46.62 -12.70 25.10
CA ASN A 17 -47.61 -13.60 24.51
C ASN A 17 -46.94 -14.81 23.85
N GLU A 18 -47.72 -15.75 23.36
CA GLU A 18 -47.20 -16.99 22.77
C GLU A 18 -46.33 -16.79 21.53
N LYS A 19 -46.51 -15.67 20.83
CA LYS A 19 -45.74 -15.33 19.63
C LYS A 19 -44.36 -14.78 19.97
N ASN A 20 -44.24 -13.94 21.01
CA ASN A 20 -42.97 -13.29 21.37
C ASN A 20 -42.20 -14.01 22.49
N LYS A 21 -42.81 -14.96 23.22
CA LYS A 21 -42.16 -15.67 24.33
C LYS A 21 -40.85 -16.35 23.94
N TYR A 22 -40.78 -16.92 22.74
CA TYR A 22 -39.60 -17.63 22.26
C TYR A 22 -38.45 -16.68 21.93
N ASP A 23 -38.73 -15.49 21.38
CA ASP A 23 -37.72 -14.47 21.11
C ASP A 23 -37.18 -13.86 22.40
N LEU A 24 -38.05 -13.63 23.40
CA LEU A 24 -37.67 -13.18 24.73
C LEU A 24 -36.83 -14.22 25.46
N TRP A 25 -37.21 -15.50 25.39
CA TRP A 25 -36.44 -16.60 25.94
C TRP A 25 -35.06 -16.72 25.28
N ALA A 26 -34.99 -16.63 23.95
CA ALA A 26 -33.74 -16.62 23.21
C ALA A 26 -32.84 -15.43 23.59
N TYR A 27 -33.40 -14.24 23.80
CA TYR A 27 -32.68 -13.06 24.29
C TYR A 27 -32.11 -13.27 25.70
N MET A 28 -32.90 -13.81 26.64
CA MET A 28 -32.47 -14.01 28.03
C MET A 28 -31.39 -15.09 28.17
N TYR A 29 -31.49 -16.20 27.42
CA TYR A 29 -30.66 -17.38 27.66
C TYR A 29 -29.60 -17.65 26.60
N ILE A 30 -29.82 -17.29 25.33
CA ILE A 30 -28.91 -17.66 24.23
C ILE A 30 -27.94 -16.52 23.89
N LYS A 31 -28.22 -15.27 24.33
CA LYS A 31 -27.47 -14.05 23.98
C LYS A 31 -27.27 -13.84 22.47
N THR A 32 -27.98 -14.58 21.60
CA THR A 32 -27.92 -14.38 20.15
C THR A 32 -29.08 -13.49 19.72
N PRO A 33 -28.81 -12.42 18.96
CA PRO A 33 -29.88 -11.55 18.47
C PRO A 33 -30.83 -12.33 17.54
N PRO A 34 -32.13 -11.96 17.52
CA PRO A 34 -33.12 -12.52 16.60
C PRO A 34 -32.62 -12.55 15.15
N LYS A 35 -33.00 -13.59 14.38
CA LYS A 35 -32.53 -13.82 13.01
C LYS A 35 -32.69 -12.58 12.11
N GLU A 36 -33.79 -11.85 12.26
CA GLU A 36 -34.09 -10.64 11.48
C GLU A 36 -33.16 -9.47 11.81
N LYS A 37 -32.84 -9.25 13.10
CA LYS A 37 -31.85 -8.25 13.53
C LYS A 37 -30.48 -8.58 12.95
N ARG A 38 -30.07 -9.85 13.03
CA ARG A 38 -28.82 -10.33 12.41
C ARG A 38 -28.78 -10.12 10.90
N ILE A 39 -29.89 -10.37 10.19
CA ILE A 39 -29.97 -10.15 8.74
C ILE A 39 -29.87 -8.65 8.41
N ARG A 40 -30.54 -7.78 9.17
CA ARG A 40 -30.47 -6.32 9.00
C ARG A 40 -29.07 -5.79 9.26
N GLU A 41 -28.45 -6.15 10.39
CA GLU A 41 -27.08 -5.79 10.75
C GLU A 41 -26.08 -6.30 9.70
N LYS A 42 -26.24 -7.54 9.22
CA LYS A 42 -25.40 -8.10 8.14
C LYS A 42 -25.59 -7.32 6.83
N LYS A 43 -26.81 -6.92 6.48
CA LYS A 43 -27.07 -6.10 5.28
C LYS A 43 -26.50 -4.68 5.42
N GLU A 44 -26.58 -4.07 6.59
CA GLU A 44 -26.03 -2.74 6.87
C GLU A 44 -24.50 -2.75 6.84
N THR A 45 -23.87 -3.73 7.49
CA THR A 45 -22.40 -3.92 7.45
C THR A 45 -21.91 -4.16 6.02
N LEU A 46 -22.60 -4.99 5.23
CA LEU A 46 -22.30 -5.20 3.80
C LEU A 46 -22.47 -3.92 2.97
N LYS A 47 -23.48 -3.08 3.26
CA LYS A 47 -23.66 -1.77 2.61
C LYS A 47 -22.52 -0.81 2.94
N VAL A 48 -22.08 -0.76 4.20
CA VAL A 48 -20.94 0.06 4.64
C VAL A 48 -19.64 -0.41 3.97
N GLN A 49 -19.41 -1.72 3.89
CA GLN A 49 -18.25 -2.28 3.19
C GLN A 49 -18.26 -1.97 1.68
N ARG A 50 -19.43 -2.05 1.03
CA ARG A 50 -19.59 -1.69 -0.39
C ARG A 50 -19.34 -0.22 -0.68
N LYS A 51 -19.66 0.68 0.26
CA LYS A 51 -19.39 2.12 0.13
C LYS A 51 -17.90 2.46 0.28
N ARG A 52 -17.15 1.67 1.06
CA ARG A 52 -15.68 1.80 1.17
C ARG A 52 -15.01 0.94 0.09
N GLY A 53 -15.08 1.37 -1.16
CA GLY A 53 -14.28 0.78 -2.23
C GLY A 53 -12.81 0.71 -1.81
N LYS A 54 -12.11 -0.39 -2.13
CA LYS A 54 -10.70 -0.55 -1.75
C LYS A 54 -9.89 0.53 -2.44
N GLN A 55 -9.40 1.48 -1.65
CA GLN A 55 -8.65 2.62 -2.14
C GLN A 55 -7.22 2.21 -2.47
N PHE A 56 -6.77 2.54 -3.68
CA PHE A 56 -5.37 2.40 -4.06
C PHE A 56 -4.52 3.42 -3.29
N HIS A 57 -3.42 2.94 -2.71
CA HIS A 57 -2.45 3.76 -1.96
C HIS A 57 -1.65 4.68 -2.90
N PHE A 58 -1.40 4.20 -4.12
CA PHE A 58 -0.66 4.91 -5.14
C PHE A 58 -1.50 5.20 -6.39
N LYS A 59 -1.15 6.28 -7.08
CA LYS A 59 -1.74 6.69 -8.35
C LYS A 59 -0.86 6.21 -9.50
N ILE A 60 -1.44 6.18 -10.71
CA ILE A 60 -0.67 6.00 -11.93
C ILE A 60 0.26 7.21 -12.06
N ASN A 61 1.49 6.98 -12.53
CA ASN A 61 2.60 7.92 -12.62
C ASN A 61 3.24 8.35 -11.29
N ASP A 62 2.81 7.80 -10.14
CA ASP A 62 3.57 7.97 -8.90
C ASP A 62 4.96 7.33 -9.04
N MET A 63 5.98 8.05 -8.58
CA MET A 63 7.35 7.55 -8.47
C MET A 63 7.52 6.72 -7.20
N VAL A 64 8.12 5.54 -7.34
CA VAL A 64 8.30 4.58 -6.24
C VAL A 64 9.66 3.88 -6.29
N ARG A 65 10.14 3.44 -5.12
CA ARG A 65 11.22 2.46 -4.98
C ARG A 65 10.67 1.08 -4.65
N LEU A 66 11.42 0.04 -4.99
CA LEU A 66 11.07 -1.34 -4.68
C LEU A 66 11.82 -1.80 -3.43
N SER A 67 11.17 -2.61 -2.59
CA SER A 67 11.85 -3.25 -1.47
C SER A 67 12.78 -4.36 -1.98
N HIS A 68 13.95 -4.52 -1.37
CA HIS A 68 14.80 -5.69 -1.63
C HIS A 68 14.17 -6.99 -1.13
N LEU A 69 14.50 -8.09 -1.79
CA LEU A 69 14.11 -9.42 -1.32
C LEU A 69 14.74 -9.69 0.04
N LYS A 70 13.91 -10.04 1.03
CA LYS A 70 14.37 -10.37 2.39
C LYS A 70 15.25 -11.62 2.35
N LYS A 71 16.45 -11.51 2.92
CA LYS A 71 17.39 -12.63 3.09
C LYS A 71 17.44 -13.05 4.56
N PRO A 72 17.67 -14.34 4.86
CA PRO A 72 17.92 -14.75 6.24
C PRO A 72 19.14 -13.99 6.78
N PHE A 73 19.04 -13.54 8.04
CA PHE A 73 20.07 -12.72 8.72
C PHE A 73 20.34 -11.33 8.10
N GLN A 74 19.40 -10.77 7.34
CA GLN A 74 19.50 -9.37 6.91
C GLN A 74 19.55 -8.46 8.13
N ARG A 75 20.64 -7.69 8.25
CA ARG A 75 20.87 -6.79 9.39
C ARG A 75 20.10 -5.49 9.18
N ALA A 76 19.70 -4.84 10.27
CA ALA A 76 18.89 -3.62 10.22
C ALA A 76 19.57 -2.45 9.49
N TYR A 77 20.90 -2.41 9.46
CA TYR A 77 21.66 -1.36 8.77
C TYR A 77 21.78 -1.58 7.25
N GLN A 78 21.39 -2.73 6.72
CA GLN A 78 21.44 -2.98 5.28
C GLN A 78 20.29 -2.25 4.59
N GLN A 79 20.59 -1.63 3.45
CA GLN A 79 19.60 -0.91 2.64
C GLN A 79 18.42 -1.84 2.29
N GLN A 80 17.19 -1.37 2.53
CA GLN A 80 15.96 -2.13 2.34
C GLN A 80 15.24 -1.80 1.02
N TRP A 81 15.62 -0.70 0.37
CA TRP A 81 14.97 -0.16 -0.81
C TRP A 81 15.97 0.03 -1.94
N THR A 82 15.56 -0.26 -3.18
CA THR A 82 16.40 -0.03 -4.36
C THR A 82 16.76 1.45 -4.50
N SER A 83 17.96 1.73 -5.02
CA SER A 83 18.35 3.10 -5.34
C SER A 83 17.65 3.61 -6.62
N GLU A 84 17.37 2.70 -7.56
CA GLU A 84 16.57 2.95 -8.77
C GLU A 84 15.11 3.29 -8.43
N ILE A 85 14.55 4.22 -9.21
CA ILE A 85 13.18 4.71 -9.08
C ILE A 85 12.37 4.25 -10.29
N PHE A 86 11.13 3.86 -10.03
CA PHE A 86 10.19 3.36 -11.03
C PHE A 86 8.91 4.20 -11.03
N LYS A 87 8.14 4.11 -12.11
CA LYS A 87 6.81 4.70 -12.22
C LYS A 87 5.75 3.63 -12.17
N ILE A 88 4.68 3.86 -11.43
CA ILE A 88 3.50 3.00 -11.47
C ILE A 88 2.75 3.26 -12.76
N TYR A 89 2.63 2.26 -13.64
CA TYR A 89 1.86 2.39 -14.88
C TYR A 89 0.51 1.67 -14.82
N ARG A 90 0.35 0.68 -13.93
CA ARG A 90 -0.90 -0.06 -13.77
C ARG A 90 -1.20 -0.39 -12.30
N ARG A 91 -2.49 -0.38 -11.96
CA ARG A 91 -3.02 -0.76 -10.65
C ARG A 91 -4.24 -1.67 -10.83
N PHE A 92 -4.38 -2.71 -10.01
CA PHE A 92 -5.43 -3.71 -10.16
C PHE A 92 -5.65 -4.51 -8.87
N LEU A 93 -6.68 -5.36 -8.86
CA LEU A 93 -7.05 -6.21 -7.73
C LEU A 93 -6.93 -7.69 -8.11
N ILE A 94 -6.32 -8.49 -7.25
CA ILE A 94 -6.34 -9.96 -7.33
C ILE A 94 -6.92 -10.49 -6.02
N HIS A 95 -8.00 -11.27 -6.07
CA HIS A 95 -8.69 -11.80 -4.88
C HIS A 95 -8.98 -10.72 -3.82
N GLY A 96 -9.30 -9.50 -4.26
CA GLY A 96 -9.52 -8.34 -3.39
C GLY A 96 -8.26 -7.73 -2.78
N LYS A 97 -7.06 -8.20 -3.05
CA LYS A 97 -5.81 -7.53 -2.64
C LYS A 97 -5.34 -6.58 -3.75
N ILE A 98 -4.77 -5.45 -3.36
CA ILE A 98 -4.30 -4.40 -4.27
C ILE A 98 -2.89 -4.75 -4.76
N PHE A 99 -2.70 -4.69 -6.08
CA PHE A 99 -1.42 -4.88 -6.73
C PHE A 99 -1.14 -3.75 -7.73
N TYR A 100 0.14 -3.54 -7.98
CA TYR A 100 0.66 -2.56 -8.92
C TYR A 100 1.66 -3.22 -9.87
N LYS A 101 1.73 -2.69 -11.09
CA LYS A 101 2.87 -2.91 -11.97
C LYS A 101 3.63 -1.60 -12.15
N VAL A 102 4.96 -1.72 -12.22
CA VAL A 102 5.89 -0.60 -12.32
C VAL A 102 6.76 -0.74 -13.57
N GLN A 103 7.24 0.38 -14.08
CA GLN A 103 8.15 0.44 -15.21
C GLN A 103 9.30 1.42 -14.93
N ASP A 104 10.42 1.24 -15.62
CA ASP A 104 11.57 2.16 -15.56
C ASP A 104 11.28 3.47 -16.31
N PHE A 105 12.26 4.38 -16.35
CA PHE A 105 12.13 5.66 -17.06
C PHE A 105 12.21 5.53 -18.60
N LEU A 106 12.51 4.34 -19.12
CA LEU A 106 12.49 3.99 -20.55
C LEU A 106 11.25 3.15 -20.89
N ASP A 107 10.22 3.20 -20.04
CA ASP A 107 8.95 2.47 -20.17
C ASP A 107 9.10 0.94 -20.28
N LYS A 108 10.20 0.40 -19.77
CA LYS A 108 10.39 -1.05 -19.66
C LYS A 108 9.72 -1.55 -18.39
N GLU A 109 8.79 -2.49 -18.56
CA GLU A 109 8.09 -3.12 -17.45
C GLU A 109 9.03 -3.91 -16.54
N VAL A 110 8.86 -3.77 -15.22
CA VAL A 110 9.48 -4.65 -14.23
C VAL A 110 8.60 -5.88 -14.06
N VAL A 111 9.21 -7.06 -14.17
CA VAL A 111 8.49 -8.33 -14.06
C VAL A 111 8.02 -8.54 -12.62
N GLY A 112 6.71 -8.73 -12.45
CA GLY A 112 6.10 -9.03 -11.16
C GLY A 112 4.85 -8.20 -10.87
N ASN A 113 4.20 -8.52 -9.75
CA ASN A 113 3.06 -7.79 -9.22
C ASN A 113 3.39 -7.35 -7.80
N PHE A 114 3.45 -6.05 -7.56
CA PHE A 114 3.91 -5.50 -6.30
C PHE A 114 2.74 -5.09 -5.41
N ASN A 115 2.82 -5.42 -4.13
CA ASN A 115 1.90 -4.94 -3.12
C ASN A 115 2.35 -3.56 -2.58
N TYR A 116 1.46 -2.84 -1.91
CA TYR A 116 1.78 -1.51 -1.37
C TYR A 116 2.93 -1.53 -0.34
N THR A 117 3.15 -2.67 0.35
CA THR A 117 4.22 -2.85 1.33
C THR A 117 5.61 -2.98 0.70
N GLU A 118 5.67 -3.29 -0.60
CA GLU A 118 6.90 -3.48 -1.36
C GLU A 118 7.27 -2.21 -2.14
N LEU A 119 6.47 -1.15 -2.00
CA LEU A 119 6.62 0.12 -2.72
C LEU A 119 6.76 1.27 -1.74
N GLN A 120 7.77 2.10 -1.95
CA GLN A 120 7.95 3.35 -1.21
C GLN A 120 7.78 4.53 -2.15
N ARG A 121 6.82 5.43 -1.88
CA ARG A 121 6.66 6.67 -2.67
C ARG A 121 7.91 7.53 -2.56
N VAL A 122 8.35 8.08 -3.68
CA VAL A 122 9.47 9.02 -3.74
C VAL A 122 8.99 10.36 -4.29
N LYS A 123 9.42 11.44 -3.64
CA LYS A 123 9.38 12.80 -4.16
C LYS A 123 10.82 13.26 -4.29
N LYS A 124 11.32 13.34 -5.53
CA LYS A 124 12.66 13.86 -5.82
C LYS A 124 12.48 15.26 -6.39
N GLU A 125 13.16 16.22 -5.77
CA GLU A 125 13.30 17.58 -6.28
C GLU A 125 14.41 17.62 -7.34
N ALA A 126 14.50 18.72 -8.09
CA ALA A 126 15.50 18.87 -9.15
C ALA A 126 16.94 18.75 -8.64
N ASP A 127 17.20 19.24 -7.42
CA ASP A 127 18.54 19.28 -6.82
C ASP A 127 18.85 18.03 -5.97
N ALA A 128 18.06 16.98 -6.11
CA ALA A 128 18.23 15.79 -5.29
C ALA A 128 19.46 14.97 -5.69
N LEU A 129 20.26 14.58 -4.70
CA LEU A 129 21.44 13.74 -4.88
C LEU A 129 21.09 12.31 -5.36
N TRP A 130 21.99 11.75 -6.16
CA TRP A 130 21.96 10.38 -6.68
C TRP A 130 23.23 9.63 -6.29
N PHE A 131 23.09 8.39 -5.84
CA PHE A 131 24.24 7.56 -5.50
C PHE A 131 24.97 7.09 -6.76
N VAL A 132 26.28 7.32 -6.78
CA VAL A 132 27.18 6.89 -7.84
C VAL A 132 27.79 5.55 -7.45
N GLU A 133 27.71 4.56 -8.34
CA GLU A 133 28.42 3.29 -8.17
C GLU A 133 29.89 3.46 -8.56
N LYS A 134 30.15 4.08 -9.71
CA LYS A 134 31.50 4.37 -10.20
C LYS A 134 31.50 5.35 -11.37
N VAL A 135 32.64 6.02 -11.58
CA VAL A 135 32.93 6.74 -12.82
C VAL A 135 33.65 5.78 -13.79
N LEU A 136 33.06 5.57 -14.97
CA LEU A 136 33.55 4.60 -15.95
C LEU A 136 34.65 5.17 -16.86
N LYS A 137 34.55 6.45 -17.21
CA LYS A 137 35.47 7.14 -18.13
C LYS A 137 35.53 8.63 -17.77
N TRP A 138 36.61 9.27 -18.16
CA TRP A 138 36.76 10.73 -18.09
C TRP A 138 36.95 11.30 -19.49
N ARG A 139 36.40 12.50 -19.74
CA ARG A 139 36.66 13.27 -20.96
C ARG A 139 36.81 14.75 -20.65
N ARG A 140 37.37 15.51 -21.60
CA ARG A 140 37.38 16.98 -21.55
C ARG A 140 36.59 17.53 -22.73
N ARG A 141 35.62 18.41 -22.46
CA ARG A 141 34.76 19.04 -23.47
C ARG A 141 34.64 20.53 -23.14
N ASN A 142 34.93 21.41 -24.09
CA ASN A 142 34.88 22.87 -23.91
C ASN A 142 35.65 23.36 -22.66
N GLY A 143 36.82 22.78 -22.41
CA GLY A 143 37.65 23.10 -21.24
C GLY A 143 37.23 22.45 -19.92
N GLN A 144 36.01 21.92 -19.82
CA GLN A 144 35.46 21.27 -18.62
C GLN A 144 35.71 19.77 -18.63
N ARG A 145 36.01 19.20 -17.46
CA ARG A 145 36.18 17.75 -17.27
C ARG A 145 34.83 17.14 -16.88
N GLU A 146 34.47 16.06 -17.56
CA GLU A 146 33.23 15.32 -17.33
C GLU A 146 33.55 13.85 -17.09
N GLY A 147 32.83 13.22 -16.14
CA GLY A 147 32.89 11.79 -15.87
C GLY A 147 31.68 11.07 -16.48
N TYR A 148 31.89 9.89 -17.07
CA TYR A 148 30.80 9.02 -17.49
C TYR A 148 30.36 8.16 -16.31
N VAL A 149 29.27 8.57 -15.67
CA VAL A 149 28.86 8.07 -14.36
C VAL A 149 27.93 6.88 -14.49
N LYS A 150 28.21 5.84 -13.71
CA LYS A 150 27.32 4.71 -13.45
C LYS A 150 26.63 4.93 -12.11
N PHE A 151 25.31 5.10 -12.13
CA PHE A 151 24.51 5.24 -10.92
C PHE A 151 24.24 3.88 -10.26
N GLN A 152 24.16 3.88 -8.93
CA GLN A 152 23.94 2.69 -8.11
C GLN A 152 22.56 2.07 -8.36
N ASP A 153 22.51 0.77 -8.61
CA ASP A 153 21.30 -0.01 -8.91
C ASP A 153 20.56 0.36 -10.21
N TRP A 154 21.05 1.32 -11.00
CA TRP A 154 20.46 1.64 -12.31
C TRP A 154 21.04 0.74 -13.39
N ASP A 155 20.42 0.64 -14.56
CA ASP A 155 21.02 -0.01 -15.74
C ASP A 155 22.11 0.88 -16.38
N LYS A 156 23.06 0.30 -17.13
CA LYS A 156 24.11 1.04 -17.88
C LYS A 156 23.51 1.97 -18.94
N ARG A 157 22.28 1.70 -19.36
CA ARG A 157 21.50 2.56 -20.27
C ARG A 157 21.24 3.97 -19.69
N PHE A 158 21.28 4.11 -18.37
CA PHE A 158 21.08 5.38 -17.67
C PHE A 158 22.40 6.09 -17.31
N CYS A 159 23.54 5.55 -17.74
CA CYS A 159 24.82 6.23 -17.53
C CYS A 159 24.85 7.55 -18.30
N GLN A 160 25.39 8.59 -17.68
CA GLN A 160 25.42 9.94 -18.24
C GLN A 160 26.77 10.60 -18.03
N TRP A 161 27.10 11.57 -18.88
CA TRP A 161 28.25 12.44 -18.69
C TRP A 161 27.86 13.55 -17.71
N ILE A 162 28.54 13.61 -16.58
CA ILE A 162 28.29 14.59 -15.51
C ILE A 162 29.55 15.45 -15.34
N PRO A 163 29.41 16.78 -15.22
CA PRO A 163 30.54 17.65 -14.87
C PRO A 163 31.22 17.19 -13.58
N GLU A 164 32.55 17.21 -13.54
CA GLU A 164 33.32 16.79 -12.35
C GLU A 164 32.90 17.55 -11.08
N ARG A 165 32.52 18.83 -11.20
CA ARG A 165 32.04 19.67 -10.11
C ARG A 165 30.74 19.18 -9.44
N ASP A 166 29.94 18.39 -10.16
CA ASP A 166 28.65 17.88 -9.66
C ASP A 166 28.81 16.46 -9.09
N ILE A 167 30.02 15.90 -9.13
CA ILE A 167 30.38 14.60 -8.55
C ILE A 167 31.06 14.86 -7.20
N VAL A 168 30.37 14.51 -6.11
CA VAL A 168 30.86 14.72 -4.73
C VAL A 168 31.25 13.37 -4.13
N ASP A 169 32.43 13.32 -3.51
CA ASP A 169 32.93 12.19 -2.73
C ASP A 169 32.71 12.49 -1.23
N PHE A 170 32.22 11.53 -0.45
CA PHE A 170 31.84 11.68 0.97
C PHE A 170 32.55 10.68 1.87
#